data_AF-A0AA38FFW9-F1
#
_entry.id   AF-A0AA38FFW9-F1
#
_cell.length_a   1.000
_cell.length_b   1.000
_cell.length_c   1.000
_cell.angle_alpha   90.00
_cell.angle_beta   90.00
_cell.angle_gamma   90.00
#
_symmetry.space_group_name_H-M   'P 1'
#
loop_
_entity.id
_entity.type
_entity.pdbx_description
1 polymer ?
#
loop_
_entity_poly.entity_id
_entity_poly.type
_entity_poly.pdbx_seq_one_letter_code
_entity_poly.pdbx_strand_id
1 'polypeptide(L)'
;SLRSLWSHSITNVNLVEPSKAMSYVCRNLLRDVKGLPIIHSYENIQALSQHSSKSERDHDLVIASYVLGEIPSSRERITVARQLWSLTRDILVLIEPGTPEGSSTIRQIRSHILWMEKKKCRKGENTFTEASREQERTKDNSASSQTGAFVVAPCTHDGVCPMDKTGTYCHFVQRLERTHSQRTYK
;
A
#
# COMPACT_ATOMS: atom_id res chain seq x y z
N SER A 1 3.46 -15.58 -22.37
CA SER A 1 3.90 -16.03 -21.02
C SER A 1 3.99 -14.82 -20.12
N LEU A 2 3.72 -14.89 -18.82
CA LEU A 2 3.81 -13.71 -17.91
C LEU A 2 5.16 -12.97 -18.03
N ARG A 3 6.23 -13.72 -18.31
CA ARG A 3 7.60 -13.21 -18.57
C ARG A 3 7.77 -12.43 -19.89
N SER A 4 6.87 -12.56 -20.86
CA SER A 4 6.95 -11.82 -22.13
C SER A 4 6.38 -10.40 -22.04
N LEU A 5 5.61 -10.09 -20.99
CA LEU A 5 5.05 -8.77 -20.73
C LEU A 5 5.86 -7.99 -19.67
N TRP A 6 6.47 -8.71 -18.73
CA TRP A 6 7.28 -8.13 -17.66
C TRP A 6 8.73 -8.61 -17.84
N SER A 7 9.53 -7.80 -18.53
CA SER A 7 10.95 -8.10 -18.84
C SER A 7 11.84 -8.18 -17.60
N HIS A 8 11.39 -7.59 -16.48
CA HIS A 8 11.98 -7.71 -15.16
C HIS A 8 10.97 -8.45 -14.27
N SER A 9 11.22 -9.73 -14.01
CA SER A 9 10.33 -10.55 -13.18
C SER A 9 10.37 -10.12 -11.73
N ILE A 10 9.26 -10.31 -11.01
CA ILE A 10 9.24 -10.29 -9.55
C ILE A 10 10.34 -11.25 -9.06
N THR A 11 11.30 -10.73 -8.30
CA THR A 11 12.44 -11.51 -7.79
C THR A 11 12.13 -12.07 -6.41
N ASN A 12 11.63 -11.21 -5.52
CA ASN A 12 11.36 -11.52 -4.12
C ASN A 12 9.94 -11.08 -3.73
N VAL A 13 9.28 -11.89 -2.90
CA VAL A 13 7.96 -11.60 -2.32
C VAL A 13 8.02 -11.85 -0.82
N ASN A 14 7.63 -10.85 -0.03
CA ASN A 14 7.46 -10.97 1.41
C ASN A 14 5.96 -11.03 1.73
N LEU A 15 5.51 -12.18 2.24
CA LEU A 15 4.13 -12.42 2.65
C LEU A 15 4.00 -12.24 4.17
N VAL A 16 2.99 -11.51 4.61
CA VAL A 16 2.63 -11.39 6.03
C VAL A 16 1.27 -12.03 6.25
N GLU A 17 1.21 -13.12 7.01
CA GLU A 17 -0.02 -13.87 7.29
C GLU A 17 0.05 -14.46 8.72
N PRO A 18 -0.72 -13.92 9.68
CA PRO A 18 -0.72 -14.42 11.06
C PRO A 18 -1.41 -15.80 11.20
N SER A 19 -2.36 -16.13 10.32
CA SER A 19 -3.09 -17.39 10.40
C SER A 19 -2.25 -18.54 9.85
N LYS A 20 -1.84 -19.45 10.75
CA LYS A 20 -1.13 -20.68 10.37
C LYS A 20 -1.94 -21.55 9.39
N ALA A 21 -3.26 -21.55 9.50
CA ALA A 21 -4.15 -22.28 8.61
C ALA A 21 -4.11 -21.69 7.18
N MET A 22 -4.24 -20.37 7.04
CA MET A 22 -4.17 -19.71 5.72
C MET A 22 -2.78 -19.79 5.11
N SER A 23 -1.74 -19.65 5.94
CA SER A 23 -0.36 -19.87 5.52
C SER A 23 -0.14 -21.30 4.99
N TYR A 24 -0.71 -22.31 5.64
CA TYR A 24 -0.67 -23.70 5.16
C TYR A 24 -1.41 -23.89 3.82
N VAL A 25 -2.62 -23.33 3.69
CA VAL A 25 -3.39 -23.39 2.45
C VAL A 25 -2.64 -22.68 1.31
N CYS A 26 -2.08 -21.51 1.55
CA CYS A 26 -1.28 -20.75 0.58
C CYS A 26 -0.10 -21.59 0.08
N ARG A 27 0.67 -22.20 0.98
CA ARG A 27 1.76 -23.11 0.60
C ARG A 27 1.27 -24.27 -0.26
N ASN A 28 0.12 -24.85 0.05
CA ASN A 28 -0.45 -25.95 -0.73
C ASN A 28 -0.89 -25.51 -2.14
N LEU A 29 -1.53 -24.35 -2.26
CA LEU A 29 -1.94 -23.78 -3.55
C LEU A 29 -0.76 -23.49 -4.46
N LEU A 30 0.40 -23.17 -3.90
CA LEU A 30 1.62 -22.83 -4.63
C LEU A 30 2.49 -24.04 -4.99
N ARG A 31 2.20 -25.25 -4.49
CA ARG A 31 3.08 -26.44 -4.63
C ARG A 31 3.46 -26.76 -6.06
N ASP A 32 2.50 -26.67 -6.98
CA ASP A 32 2.66 -27.10 -8.37
C ASP A 32 2.95 -25.93 -9.33
N VAL A 33 3.10 -24.71 -8.80
CA VAL A 33 3.36 -23.52 -9.61
C VAL A 33 4.87 -23.40 -9.85
N LYS A 34 5.27 -23.53 -11.13
CA LYS A 34 6.67 -23.41 -11.54
C LYS A 34 7.07 -21.95 -11.75
N GLY A 35 8.34 -21.65 -11.50
CA GLY A 35 8.92 -20.32 -11.78
C GLY A 35 8.44 -19.22 -10.84
N LEU A 36 8.03 -19.58 -9.62
CA LEU A 36 7.71 -18.64 -8.56
C LEU A 36 8.95 -17.80 -8.17
N PRO A 37 8.75 -16.54 -7.74
CA PRO A 37 9.79 -15.77 -7.07
C PRO A 37 10.23 -16.41 -5.75
N ILE A 38 11.28 -15.88 -5.14
CA ILE A 38 11.64 -16.23 -3.76
C ILE A 38 10.56 -15.68 -2.83
N ILE A 39 9.87 -16.56 -2.08
CA ILE A 39 8.78 -16.17 -1.17
C ILE A 39 9.22 -16.35 0.28
N HIS A 40 9.28 -15.26 1.04
CA HIS A 40 9.45 -15.29 2.49
C HIS A 40 8.11 -15.08 3.19
N SER A 41 7.82 -15.86 4.22
CA SER A 41 6.58 -15.76 4.98
C SER A 41 6.85 -15.32 6.41
N TYR A 42 6.09 -14.34 6.89
CA TYR A 42 6.20 -13.76 8.22
C TYR A 42 4.84 -13.77 8.91
N GLU A 43 4.83 -13.97 10.23
CA GLU A 43 3.57 -13.98 11.00
C GLU A 43 3.01 -12.56 11.23
N ASN A 44 3.86 -11.53 11.15
CA ASN A 44 3.47 -10.13 11.33
C ASN A 44 4.49 -9.17 10.71
N ILE A 45 4.10 -7.89 10.61
CA ILE A 45 4.93 -6.82 10.02
C ILE A 45 6.22 -6.58 10.81
N GLN A 46 6.19 -6.82 12.13
CA GLN A 46 7.37 -6.63 12.97
C GLN A 46 8.46 -7.67 12.66
N ALA A 47 8.08 -8.94 12.50
CA ALA A 47 8.98 -10.01 12.09
C ALA A 47 9.61 -9.72 10.72
N LEU A 48 8.81 -9.25 9.75
CA LEU A 48 9.33 -8.77 8.47
C LEU A 48 10.38 -7.66 8.66
N SER A 49 10.07 -6.66 9.49
CA SER A 49 10.94 -5.50 9.71
C SER A 49 12.27 -5.86 10.39
N GLN A 50 12.29 -6.92 11.20
CA GLN A 50 13.48 -7.39 11.92
C GLN A 50 14.40 -8.25 11.06
N HIS A 51 13.83 -9.02 10.13
CA HIS A 51 14.58 -9.93 9.26
C HIS A 51 15.05 -9.30 7.95
N SER A 52 14.50 -8.13 7.59
CA SER A 52 14.83 -7.41 6.36
C SER A 52 16.13 -6.60 6.52
N SER A 53 17.09 -6.84 5.63
CA SER A 53 18.31 -6.02 5.53
C SER A 53 17.97 -4.58 5.10
N LYS A 54 18.81 -3.59 5.41
CA LYS A 54 18.54 -2.16 5.13
C LYS A 54 18.19 -1.87 3.65
N SER A 55 18.64 -2.70 2.71
CA SER A 55 18.30 -2.63 1.28
C SER A 55 16.95 -3.26 0.90
N GLU A 56 16.42 -4.18 1.72
CA GLU A 56 15.13 -4.85 1.52
C GLU A 56 13.97 -4.13 2.22
N ARG A 57 14.26 -3.05 2.96
CA ARG A 57 13.25 -2.33 3.75
C ARG A 57 12.27 -1.51 2.91
N ASP A 58 12.62 -1.24 1.65
CA ASP A 58 11.77 -0.49 0.73
C ASP A 58 11.30 -1.46 -0.36
N HIS A 59 10.01 -1.80 -0.35
CA HIS A 59 9.38 -2.67 -1.34
C HIS A 59 8.87 -1.80 -2.48
N ASP A 60 9.17 -2.17 -3.73
CA ASP A 60 8.64 -1.43 -4.90
C ASP A 60 7.09 -1.45 -4.92
N LEU A 61 6.50 -2.53 -4.40
CA LEU A 61 5.06 -2.69 -4.30
C LEU A 61 4.67 -3.29 -2.96
N VAL A 62 3.80 -2.62 -2.22
CA VAL A 62 3.16 -3.13 -1.00
C VAL A 62 1.67 -3.24 -1.26
N ILE A 63 1.07 -4.40 -0.95
CA ILE A 63 -0.36 -4.65 -1.14
C ILE A 63 -0.97 -5.06 0.20
N ALA A 64 -2.05 -4.40 0.60
CA ALA A 64 -2.93 -4.84 1.67
C ALA A 64 -4.34 -5.04 1.10
N SER A 65 -4.76 -6.30 0.98
CA SER A 65 -6.03 -6.67 0.35
C SER A 65 -6.95 -7.35 1.35
N TYR A 66 -8.07 -6.71 1.69
CA TYR A 66 -9.08 -7.21 2.63
C TYR A 66 -8.53 -7.47 4.04
N VAL A 67 -7.57 -6.65 4.49
CA VAL A 67 -6.90 -6.80 5.79
C VAL A 67 -7.25 -5.66 6.75
N LEU A 68 -7.41 -4.44 6.25
CA LEU A 68 -7.60 -3.28 7.12
C LEU A 68 -9.00 -3.29 7.74
N GLY A 69 -10.00 -3.80 7.02
CA GLY A 69 -11.36 -4.01 7.53
C GLY A 69 -11.45 -4.96 8.72
N GLU A 70 -10.55 -5.94 8.82
CA GLU A 70 -10.50 -6.94 9.91
C GLU A 70 -10.00 -6.36 11.24
N ILE A 71 -9.34 -5.20 11.20
CA ILE A 71 -8.81 -4.52 12.40
C ILE A 71 -9.92 -3.62 12.97
N PRO A 72 -10.50 -3.89 14.15
CA PRO A 72 -11.66 -3.14 14.65
C PRO A 72 -11.35 -1.68 14.98
N SER A 73 -10.17 -1.44 15.55
CA SER A 73 -9.75 -0.12 16.02
C SER A 73 -9.27 0.76 14.86
N SER A 74 -9.89 1.93 14.70
CA SER A 74 -9.46 2.93 13.70
C SER A 74 -8.02 3.38 13.91
N ARG A 75 -7.58 3.51 15.16
CA ARG A 75 -6.21 3.89 15.51
C ARG A 75 -5.21 2.81 15.10
N GLU A 76 -5.55 1.55 15.28
CA GLU A 76 -4.72 0.43 14.86
C GLU A 76 -4.66 0.32 13.34
N ARG A 77 -5.80 0.49 12.63
CA ARG A 77 -5.82 0.55 11.15
C ARG A 77 -4.86 1.59 10.60
N ILE A 78 -4.90 2.81 11.16
CA ILE A 78 -3.97 3.88 10.79
C ILE A 78 -2.52 3.52 11.13
N THR A 79 -2.28 2.85 12.26
CA THR A 79 -0.93 2.43 12.67
C THR A 79 -0.34 1.42 11.69
N VAL A 80 -1.12 0.39 11.33
CA VAL A 80 -0.74 -0.61 10.33
C VAL A 80 -0.51 0.05 8.97
N ALA A 81 -1.42 0.92 8.51
CA ALA A 81 -1.25 1.62 7.25
C ALA A 81 0.02 2.48 7.20
N ARG A 82 0.41 3.12 8.32
CA ARG A 82 1.68 3.85 8.42
C ARG A 82 2.89 2.93 8.34
N GLN A 83 2.84 1.77 8.96
CA GLN A 83 3.91 0.77 8.87
C GLN A 83 4.06 0.28 7.43
N LEU A 84 2.96 -0.06 6.76
CA LEU A 84 2.95 -0.45 5.35
C LEU A 84 3.52 0.65 4.45
N TRP A 85 3.11 1.90 4.65
CA TRP A 85 3.65 3.05 3.92
C TRP A 85 5.16 3.22 4.16
N SER A 86 5.64 3.02 5.39
CA SER A 86 7.08 3.12 5.68
C SER A 86 7.93 2.01 5.05
N LEU A 87 7.30 0.91 4.64
CA LEU A 87 7.93 -0.20 3.92
C LEU A 87 7.81 -0.04 2.39
N THR A 88 7.14 1.01 1.91
CA THR A 88 6.86 1.23 0.49
C THR A 88 7.91 2.16 -0.12
N ARG A 89 8.58 1.70 -1.18
CA ARG A 89 9.47 2.51 -2.00
C ARG A 89 8.71 3.34 -3.02
N ASP A 90 7.77 2.70 -3.72
CA ASP A 90 7.10 3.27 -4.90
C ASP A 90 5.57 3.22 -4.74
N ILE A 91 4.95 2.03 -4.75
CA ILE A 91 3.48 1.93 -4.77
C ILE A 91 2.92 1.17 -3.56
N LEU A 92 1.96 1.79 -2.86
CA LEU A 92 1.11 1.15 -1.86
C LEU A 92 -0.30 0.96 -2.42
N VAL A 93 -0.76 -0.29 -2.51
CA VAL A 93 -2.11 -0.66 -2.96
C VAL A 93 -2.94 -1.13 -1.78
N LEU A 94 -4.04 -0.43 -1.52
CA LEU A 94 -5.00 -0.78 -0.48
C LEU A 94 -6.32 -1.21 -1.13
N ILE A 95 -6.80 -2.39 -0.78
CA ILE A 95 -8.03 -2.97 -1.34
C ILE A 95 -8.93 -3.37 -0.18
N GLU A 96 -10.17 -2.92 -0.21
CA GLU A 96 -11.22 -3.26 0.75
C GLU A 96 -12.52 -3.60 -0.02
N PRO A 97 -13.48 -4.29 0.62
CA PRO A 97 -14.77 -4.58 0.00
C PRO A 97 -15.45 -3.29 -0.46
N GLY A 98 -16.21 -3.38 -1.56
CA GLY A 98 -17.06 -2.32 -2.08
C GLY A 98 -18.28 -2.08 -1.20
N THR A 99 -18.08 -1.74 0.07
CA THR A 99 -19.10 -1.43 1.08
C THR A 99 -18.92 -0.02 1.61
N PRO A 100 -19.94 0.58 2.26
CA PRO A 100 -19.78 1.88 2.93
C PRO A 100 -18.62 1.88 3.93
N GLU A 101 -18.44 0.80 4.69
CA GLU A 101 -17.40 0.65 5.71
C GLU A 101 -16.02 0.55 5.06
N GLY A 102 -15.85 -0.29 4.03
CA GLY A 102 -14.59 -0.44 3.30
C GLY A 102 -14.17 0.88 2.64
N SER A 103 -15.09 1.56 1.97
CA SER A 103 -14.87 2.88 1.38
C SER A 103 -14.51 3.94 2.44
N SER A 104 -15.13 3.90 3.61
CA SER A 104 -14.80 4.77 4.74
C SER A 104 -13.38 4.52 5.25
N THR A 105 -12.98 3.25 5.43
CA THR A 105 -11.64 2.86 5.86
C THR A 105 -10.56 3.36 4.88
N ILE A 106 -10.74 3.11 3.58
CA ILE A 106 -9.80 3.58 2.55
C ILE A 106 -9.69 5.11 2.54
N ARG A 107 -10.80 5.84 2.63
CA ARG A 107 -10.80 7.32 2.67
C ARG A 107 -10.07 7.87 3.90
N GLN A 108 -10.27 7.26 5.07
CA GLN A 108 -9.60 7.66 6.31
C GLN A 108 -8.08 7.46 6.22
N ILE A 109 -7.65 6.29 5.76
CA ILE A 109 -6.22 5.96 5.59
C ILE A 109 -5.58 6.88 4.55
N ARG A 110 -6.21 7.04 3.38
CA ARG A 110 -5.75 7.94 2.32
C ARG A 110 -5.54 9.36 2.84
N SER A 111 -6.54 9.90 3.53
CA SER A 111 -6.47 11.26 4.10
C SER A 111 -5.34 11.37 5.13
N HIS A 112 -5.12 10.33 5.94
CA HIS A 112 -4.07 10.30 6.94
C HIS A 112 -2.66 10.28 6.33
N ILE A 113 -2.42 9.41 5.34
CA ILE A 113 -1.11 9.31 4.67
C ILE A 113 -0.78 10.64 3.96
N LEU A 114 -1.72 11.18 3.19
CA LEU A 114 -1.53 12.46 2.49
C LEU A 114 -1.26 13.61 3.47
N TRP A 115 -2.00 13.68 4.57
CA TRP A 115 -1.78 14.71 5.60
C TRP A 115 -0.40 14.58 6.27
N MET A 116 0.00 13.35 6.61
CA MET A 116 1.26 13.06 7.27
C MET A 116 2.46 13.46 6.39
N GLU A 117 2.46 13.07 5.11
CA GLU A 117 3.53 13.41 4.18
C GLU A 117 3.58 14.91 3.86
N LYS A 118 2.42 15.57 3.68
CA LYS A 118 2.36 17.04 3.52
C LYS A 118 2.96 17.77 4.74
N LYS A 119 2.70 17.28 5.95
CA LYS A 119 3.27 17.85 7.18
C LYS A 119 4.78 17.65 7.26
N LYS A 120 5.28 16.49 6.82
CA LYS A 120 6.72 16.17 6.78
C LYS A 120 7.47 17.11 5.84
N CYS A 121 6.91 17.40 4.66
CA CYS A 121 7.49 18.32 3.68
C CYS A 121 7.58 19.75 4.22
N ARG A 122 6.48 20.27 4.79
CA ARG A 122 6.45 21.62 5.39
C ARG A 122 7.48 21.79 6.51
N LYS A 123 7.70 20.74 7.32
CA LYS A 123 8.72 20.79 8.38
C LYS A 123 10.12 20.85 7.79
N GLY A 124 10.39 20.10 6.72
CA GLY A 124 11.67 20.12 5.99
C GLY A 124 11.99 21.48 5.38
N GLU A 125 11.01 22.12 4.76
CA GLU A 125 11.12 23.49 4.20
C GLU A 125 11.41 24.52 5.29
N ASN A 126 10.70 24.47 6.43
CA ASN A 126 10.94 25.40 7.54
C ASN A 126 12.35 25.25 8.14
N THR A 127 12.86 24.02 8.32
CA THR A 127 14.25 23.80 8.76
C THR A 127 15.29 24.26 7.75
N PHE A 128 14.98 24.17 6.44
CA PHE A 128 15.84 24.73 5.40
C PHE A 128 15.88 26.26 5.47
N THR A 129 14.74 26.92 5.69
CA THR A 129 14.68 28.38 5.78
C THR A 129 15.35 28.97 7.02
N GLU A 130 15.41 28.25 8.14
CA GLU A 130 16.15 28.69 9.34
C GLU A 130 17.68 28.57 9.15
N ALA A 131 18.16 27.53 8.46
CA ALA A 131 19.57 27.37 8.11
C ALA A 131 20.03 28.28 6.95
N SER A 132 19.10 28.87 6.20
CA SER A 132 19.38 29.72 5.02
C SER A 132 19.44 31.22 5.32
N ARG A 133 19.53 31.64 6.59
CA ARG A 133 19.78 33.05 6.96
C ARG A 133 21.25 33.47 6.84
N GLU A 134 22.13 32.56 6.45
CA GLU A 134 23.49 32.88 6.00
C GLU A 134 23.64 32.41 4.55
N GLN A 135 23.76 33.37 3.64
CA GLN A 135 24.16 33.26 2.23
C GLN A 135 23.07 32.99 1.16
N GLU A 136 22.68 34.11 0.55
CA GLU A 136 22.03 34.23 -0.75
C GLU A 136 22.93 33.77 -1.93
N ARG A 137 22.26 33.27 -2.99
CA ARG A 137 22.70 33.05 -4.40
C ARG A 137 23.30 31.68 -4.76
N THR A 138 22.48 30.84 -5.39
CA THR A 138 22.46 30.62 -6.86
C THR A 138 21.19 29.86 -7.23
N LYS A 139 20.38 30.43 -8.13
CA LYS A 139 19.21 29.78 -8.72
C LYS A 139 19.68 28.83 -9.82
N ASP A 140 19.80 27.55 -9.50
CA ASP A 140 19.82 26.49 -10.51
C ASP A 140 18.56 25.64 -10.39
N ASN A 141 17.79 25.60 -11.48
CA ASN A 141 16.55 24.85 -11.66
C ASN A 141 16.85 23.33 -11.74
N SER A 142 17.26 22.72 -10.64
CA SER A 142 17.32 21.25 -10.52
C SER A 142 16.01 20.75 -9.93
N ALA A 143 15.31 19.90 -10.69
CA ALA A 143 14.08 19.20 -10.34
C ALA A 143 13.85 19.05 -8.83
N SER A 144 12.83 19.73 -8.30
CA SER A 144 12.36 19.47 -6.94
C SER A 144 11.99 18.00 -6.86
N SER A 145 12.80 17.19 -6.17
CA SER A 145 12.45 15.83 -5.80
C SER A 145 11.05 15.89 -5.20
N GLN A 146 10.05 15.31 -5.87
CA GLN A 146 8.66 15.29 -5.41
C GLN A 146 8.60 14.39 -4.17
N THR A 147 9.05 14.91 -3.03
CA THR A 147 8.95 14.22 -1.76
C THR A 147 7.50 14.35 -1.29
N GLY A 148 6.82 13.22 -1.12
CA GLY A 148 5.44 13.20 -0.63
C GLY A 148 4.70 11.93 -1.02
N ALA A 149 3.45 11.80 -0.56
CA ALA A 149 2.52 10.78 -1.04
C ALA A 149 1.55 11.40 -2.05
N PHE A 150 1.25 10.66 -3.10
CA PHE A 150 0.31 11.05 -4.16
C PHE A 150 -0.66 9.91 -4.45
N VAL A 151 -1.89 10.23 -4.79
CA VAL A 151 -2.90 9.24 -5.18
C VAL A 151 -2.73 8.94 -6.67
N VAL A 152 -2.31 7.71 -6.97
CA VAL A 152 -2.20 7.23 -8.36
C VAL A 152 -3.58 6.84 -8.93
N ALA A 153 -4.42 6.20 -8.10
CA ALA A 153 -5.74 5.73 -8.49
C ALA A 153 -6.63 5.45 -7.25
N PRO A 154 -7.97 5.37 -7.42
CA PRO A 154 -8.74 5.76 -8.61
C PRO A 154 -9.04 7.27 -8.66
N CYS A 155 -8.82 8.00 -7.56
CA CYS A 155 -9.07 9.44 -7.54
C CYS A 155 -7.97 10.18 -8.28
N THR A 156 -8.35 11.12 -9.14
CA THR A 156 -7.44 11.98 -9.92
C THR A 156 -6.91 13.17 -9.12
N HIS A 157 -7.02 13.14 -7.79
CA HIS A 157 -6.66 14.25 -6.91
C HIS A 157 -6.22 13.78 -5.52
N ASP A 158 -5.41 14.61 -4.85
CA ASP A 158 -4.94 14.41 -3.47
C ASP A 158 -5.79 15.16 -2.42
N GLY A 159 -6.92 15.72 -2.86
CA GLY A 159 -7.88 16.41 -2.01
C GLY A 159 -8.83 15.48 -1.23
N VAL A 160 -9.74 16.10 -0.48
CA VAL A 160 -10.87 15.41 0.16
C VAL A 160 -11.72 14.71 -0.90
N CYS A 161 -12.21 13.51 -0.60
CA CYS A 161 -13.04 12.76 -1.53
C CYS A 161 -14.37 13.51 -1.76
N PRO A 162 -14.77 13.80 -3.02
CA PRO A 162 -16.04 14.46 -3.32
C PRO A 162 -17.26 13.66 -2.86
N MET A 163 -17.11 12.34 -2.73
CA MET A 163 -18.15 11.44 -2.23
C MET A 163 -18.28 11.48 -0.71
N ASP A 164 -17.39 12.16 0.01
CA ASP A 164 -17.50 12.28 1.46
C ASP A 164 -18.79 13.01 1.86
N LYS A 165 -19.51 12.44 2.83
CA LYS A 165 -20.79 12.94 3.36
C LYS A 165 -21.94 13.07 2.35
N THR A 166 -21.82 12.48 1.16
CA THR A 166 -22.90 12.48 0.15
C THR A 166 -23.98 11.42 0.39
N GLY A 167 -23.82 10.56 1.39
CA GLY A 167 -24.67 9.38 1.62
C GLY A 167 -24.40 8.20 0.67
N THR A 168 -23.49 8.37 -0.28
CA THR A 168 -23.02 7.32 -1.21
C THR A 168 -21.53 7.07 -1.03
N TYR A 169 -21.00 6.00 -1.63
CA TYR A 169 -19.59 5.61 -1.48
C TYR A 169 -18.95 5.25 -2.82
N CYS A 170 -17.67 5.64 -2.96
CA CYS A 170 -16.87 5.33 -4.13
C CYS A 170 -16.41 3.87 -4.04
N HIS A 171 -16.72 3.08 -5.07
CA HIS A 171 -16.26 1.70 -5.22
C HIS A 171 -16.16 1.34 -6.71
N PHE A 172 -15.47 0.25 -7.00
CA PHE A 172 -15.37 -0.34 -8.33
C PHE A 172 -15.93 -1.77 -8.29
N VAL A 173 -16.65 -2.17 -9.32
CA VAL A 173 -17.24 -3.51 -9.43
C VAL A 173 -16.53 -4.28 -10.53
N GLN A 174 -15.88 -5.38 -10.15
CA GLN A 174 -15.34 -6.36 -11.10
C GLN A 174 -16.25 -7.60 -11.11
N ARG A 175 -16.75 -8.00 -12.29
CA ARG A 175 -17.45 -9.28 -12.46
C ARG A 175 -16.44 -10.33 -12.90
N LEU A 176 -16.47 -11.48 -12.23
CA LEU A 176 -15.66 -12.65 -12.59
C LEU A 176 -16.56 -13.73 -13.18
N GLU A 177 -16.07 -14.43 -14.21
CA GLU A 177 -16.76 -15.61 -14.69
C GLU A 177 -16.73 -16.70 -13.62
N ARG A 178 -17.90 -17.18 -13.24
CA ARG A 178 -18.00 -18.32 -12.31
C ARG A 178 -17.54 -19.58 -13.00
N THR A 179 -16.69 -20.35 -12.33
CA THR A 179 -16.31 -21.70 -12.77
C THR A 179 -17.53 -22.62 -12.75
N HIS A 180 -17.45 -23.77 -13.45
CA HIS A 180 -18.55 -24.75 -13.48
C HIS A 180 -18.96 -25.16 -12.06
N SER A 181 -17.99 -25.51 -11.21
CA SER A 181 -18.24 -25.89 -9.81
C SER A 181 -18.97 -24.81 -9.01
N GLN A 182 -18.59 -23.53 -9.18
CA GLN A 182 -19.25 -22.40 -8.52
C GLN A 182 -20.69 -22.16 -9.01
N ARG A 183 -21.08 -22.68 -10.18
CA ARG A 183 -22.45 -22.60 -10.68
C ARG A 183 -23.31 -23.75 -10.15
N THR A 184 -22.71 -24.92 -9.90
CA THR A 184 -23.41 -26.12 -9.44
C THR A 184 -23.77 -26.05 -7.95
N TYR A 185 -22.87 -25.51 -7.11
CA TYR A 185 -23.13 -25.31 -5.67
C TYR A 185 -23.71 -23.91 -5.46
N LYS A 186 -25.03 -23.78 -5.59
CA LYS A 186 -25.82 -22.59 -5.23
C LYS A 186 -26.51 -22.80 -3.90
#